data_AF-A0A2Z6MTR8-F1
#
_entry.id   AF-A0A2Z6MTR8-F1
#
_cell.length_a   1.000
_cell.length_b   1.000
_cell.length_c   1.000
_cell.angle_alpha   90.00
_cell.angle_beta   90.00
_cell.angle_gamma   90.00
#
_symmetry.space_group_name_H-M   'P 1'
#
loop_
_entity.id
_entity.type
_entity.pdbx_description
1 polymer ?
#
loop_
_entity_poly.entity_id
_entity_poly.type
_entity_poly.pdbx_seq_one_letter_code
_entity_poly.pdbx_strand_id
1 'polypeptide(L)'
;MWPDLIQKAKDGGLDVIQTYVFWNGHEPSPGQYYFEDRYDLIKFIKMVQQAGLFVHLRIGPYACAEWNLGGFPVWLKYVPGIAFRTDNEPFKIENEYGPVEWEIGAPGKAYTKWFAQMAVSLDTGVPWIMCKQEDAPDPI
;
A
#
# COMPACT_ATOMS: atom_id res chain seq x y z
N MET A 1 19.69 11.58 -6.41
CA MET A 1 19.64 10.23 -5.81
C MET A 1 18.78 9.29 -6.65
N TRP A 2 17.46 9.50 -6.80
CA TRP A 2 16.60 8.55 -7.53
C TRP A 2 17.08 8.16 -8.93
N PRO A 3 17.48 9.09 -9.83
CA PRO A 3 17.92 8.68 -11.17
C PRO A 3 19.11 7.70 -11.15
N ASP A 4 20.09 7.95 -10.28
CA ASP A 4 21.27 7.09 -10.13
C ASP A 4 20.93 5.72 -9.53
N LEU A 5 20.04 5.66 -8.53
CA LEU A 5 19.58 4.39 -7.95
C LEU A 5 18.78 3.56 -8.96
N ILE A 6 17.89 4.20 -9.72
CA ILE A 6 17.10 3.55 -10.77
C ILE A 6 18.01 3.03 -11.89
N GLN A 7 19.02 3.81 -12.30
CA GLN A 7 19.97 3.38 -13.31
C GLN A 7 20.79 2.18 -12.83
N LYS A 8 21.29 2.20 -11.58
CA LYS A 8 22.00 1.05 -11.00
C LYS A 8 21.13 -0.20 -10.92
N ALA A 9 19.85 -0.06 -10.57
CA ALA A 9 18.90 -1.16 -10.59
C ALA A 9 18.76 -1.76 -12.00
N LYS A 10 18.64 -0.91 -13.02
CA LYS A 10 18.59 -1.33 -14.43
C LYS A 10 19.88 -2.01 -14.88
N ASP A 11 21.03 -1.42 -14.60
CA ASP A 11 22.34 -1.99 -14.94
C ASP A 11 22.60 -3.30 -14.20
N GLY A 12 21.99 -3.46 -13.02
CA GLY A 12 21.96 -4.71 -12.24
C GLY A 12 20.99 -5.78 -12.77
N GLY A 13 20.27 -5.50 -13.86
CA GLY A 13 19.38 -6.46 -14.51
C GLY A 13 17.98 -6.57 -13.90
N LEU A 14 17.52 -5.56 -13.15
CA LEU A 14 16.13 -5.52 -12.70
C LEU A 14 15.19 -5.04 -13.80
N ASP A 15 14.00 -5.65 -13.89
CA ASP A 15 12.92 -5.25 -14.80
C ASP A 15 11.82 -4.41 -14.12
N VAL A 16 11.70 -4.53 -12.79
CA VAL A 16 10.62 -3.94 -12.00
C VAL A 16 11.19 -3.28 -10.74
N ILE A 17 10.76 -2.05 -10.45
CA ILE A 17 10.99 -1.39 -9.16
C ILE A 17 9.74 -1.54 -8.30
N GLN A 18 9.92 -2.08 -7.09
CA GLN A 18 8.83 -2.19 -6.11
C GLN A 18 8.95 -1.08 -5.06
N THR A 19 7.84 -0.44 -4.71
CA THR A 19 7.79 0.55 -3.62
C THR A 19 6.47 0.49 -2.87
N TYR A 20 6.49 0.86 -1.59
CA TYR A 20 5.29 1.18 -0.83
C TYR A 20 4.79 2.60 -1.12
N VAL A 21 3.55 2.89 -0.73
CA VAL A 21 3.02 4.26 -0.56
C VAL A 21 2.89 4.56 0.93
N PHE A 22 3.50 5.65 1.40
CA PHE A 22 3.53 6.01 2.82
C PHE A 22 2.48 7.07 3.14
N TRP A 23 1.26 6.62 3.44
CA TRP A 23 0.10 7.50 3.64
C TRP A 23 0.31 8.58 4.71
N ASN A 24 0.92 8.25 5.85
CA ASN A 24 1.21 9.22 6.91
C ASN A 24 2.07 10.42 6.48
N GLY A 25 2.94 10.26 5.48
CA GLY A 25 3.69 11.35 4.89
C GLY A 25 2.90 12.11 3.84
N HIS A 26 2.00 11.41 3.12
CA HIS A 26 1.13 12.01 2.12
C HIS A 26 -0.10 12.71 2.70
N GLU A 27 -0.50 12.44 3.93
CA GLU A 27 -1.63 13.11 4.60
C GLU A 27 -1.27 13.40 6.08
N PRO A 28 -0.38 14.38 6.35
CA PRO A 28 0.08 14.72 7.70
C PRO A 28 -1.06 15.17 8.63
N SER A 29 -2.13 15.73 8.08
CA SER A 29 -3.37 16.06 8.79
C SER A 29 -4.59 15.78 7.89
N PRO A 30 -5.78 15.54 8.47
CA PRO A 30 -6.96 15.13 7.69
C PRO A 30 -7.27 16.09 6.53
N GLY A 31 -7.34 15.56 5.32
CA GLY A 31 -7.61 16.27 4.08
C GLY A 31 -6.48 17.17 3.56
N GLN A 32 -5.30 17.17 4.20
CA GLN A 32 -4.15 17.96 3.77
C GLN A 32 -3.09 17.05 3.16
N TYR A 33 -3.00 17.06 1.82
CA TYR A 33 -2.12 16.17 1.09
C TYR A 33 -0.75 16.77 0.79
N TYR A 34 0.29 15.93 0.81
CA TYR A 34 1.67 16.32 0.50
C TYR A 34 2.32 15.34 -0.49
N PHE A 35 2.66 15.84 -1.68
CA PHE A 35 3.28 15.08 -2.77
C PHE A 35 4.49 15.83 -3.36
N GLU A 36 5.20 16.56 -2.51
CA GLU A 36 6.37 17.35 -2.92
C GLU A 36 7.69 16.69 -2.48
N ASP A 37 8.80 17.22 -2.99
CA ASP A 37 10.16 16.82 -2.63
C ASP A 37 10.38 15.30 -2.74
N ARG A 38 10.71 14.64 -1.61
CA ARG A 38 10.92 13.19 -1.55
C ARG A 38 9.62 12.38 -1.50
N TYR A 39 8.47 13.04 -1.37
CA TYR A 39 7.14 12.44 -1.40
C TYR A 39 6.44 12.66 -2.75
N ASP A 40 7.15 13.16 -3.77
CA ASP A 40 6.61 13.21 -5.14
C ASP A 40 6.61 11.81 -5.78
N LEU A 41 5.56 11.04 -5.45
CA LEU A 41 5.34 9.67 -5.91
C LEU A 41 5.19 9.62 -7.44
N ILE A 42 4.50 10.61 -8.03
CA ILE A 42 4.26 10.66 -9.47
C ILE A 42 5.58 10.86 -10.21
N LYS A 43 6.42 11.77 -9.75
CA LYS A 43 7.75 11.99 -10.32
C LYS A 43 8.64 10.78 -10.17
N PHE A 44 8.62 10.11 -9.03
CA PHE A 44 9.37 8.86 -8.84
C PHE A 44 8.94 7.79 -9.85
N ILE A 45 7.64 7.52 -9.99
CA ILE A 45 7.11 6.53 -10.95
C ILE A 45 7.47 6.91 -12.39
N LYS A 46 7.35 8.20 -12.76
CA LYS A 46 7.75 8.69 -14.09
C LYS A 46 9.24 8.49 -14.36
N MET A 47 10.12 8.65 -13.37
CA MET A 47 11.54 8.37 -13.52
C MET A 47 11.81 6.88 -13.76
N VAL A 48 11.10 5.99 -13.08
CA VAL A 48 11.20 4.53 -13.33
C VAL A 48 10.74 4.20 -14.76
N GLN A 49 9.63 4.78 -15.20
CA GLN A 49 9.14 4.64 -16.58
C GLN A 49 10.16 5.16 -17.61
N GLN A 50 10.77 6.32 -17.37
CA GLN A 50 11.78 6.89 -18.27
C GLN A 50 13.03 6.02 -18.39
N ALA A 51 13.38 5.28 -17.32
CA ALA A 51 14.43 4.28 -17.36
C ALA A 51 14.02 3.01 -18.11
N GLY A 52 12.74 2.85 -18.50
CA GLY A 52 12.23 1.67 -19.20
C GLY A 52 12.00 0.47 -18.28
N LEU A 53 11.74 0.71 -16.99
CA LEU A 53 11.41 -0.31 -15.99
C LEU A 53 9.91 -0.26 -15.66
N PHE A 54 9.37 -1.39 -15.20
CA PHE A 54 8.01 -1.45 -14.64
C PHE A 54 7.99 -1.05 -13.15
N VAL A 55 6.79 -0.82 -12.61
CA VAL A 55 6.58 -0.54 -11.19
C VAL A 55 5.60 -1.54 -10.59
N HIS A 56 5.96 -2.13 -9.45
CA HIS A 56 5.03 -2.82 -8.57
C HIS A 56 4.71 -1.89 -7.39
N LEU A 57 3.52 -1.27 -7.43
CA LEU A 57 3.10 -0.29 -6.43
C LEU A 57 2.33 -0.97 -5.28
N ARG A 58 2.99 -1.12 -4.14
CA ARG A 58 2.39 -1.67 -2.91
C ARG A 58 1.71 -0.54 -2.15
N ILE A 59 0.48 -0.21 -2.55
CA ILE A 59 -0.26 0.95 -2.02
C ILE A 59 -0.47 0.85 -0.50
N GLY A 60 -0.60 -0.38 0.02
CA GLY A 60 -0.95 -0.60 1.41
C GLY A 60 -2.37 -0.11 1.68
N PRO A 61 -2.58 0.54 2.83
CA PRO A 61 -1.85 1.71 3.28
C PRO A 61 -1.21 1.49 4.63
N TYR A 62 -1.53 0.36 5.28
CA TYR A 62 -0.54 -0.30 6.12
C TYR A 62 0.56 -0.78 5.17
N ALA A 63 1.79 -0.40 5.43
CA ALA A 63 2.97 -0.82 4.66
C ALA A 63 3.89 -1.73 5.48
N CYS A 64 3.67 -1.79 6.81
CA CYS A 64 4.68 -2.26 7.77
C CYS A 64 5.99 -1.47 7.57
N ALA A 65 6.92 -2.04 6.80
CA ALA A 65 8.11 -1.41 6.23
C ALA A 65 9.05 -0.76 7.25
N GLU A 66 8.99 -1.21 8.52
CA GLU A 66 9.69 -0.59 9.65
C GLU A 66 9.46 0.94 9.69
N TRP A 67 8.29 1.37 9.22
CA TRP A 67 7.93 2.77 9.06
C TRP A 67 7.04 3.23 10.22
N ASN A 68 7.08 4.53 10.50
CA ASN A 68 6.32 5.09 11.62
C ASN A 68 4.83 4.72 11.53
N LEU A 69 4.31 4.11 12.60
CA LEU A 69 2.95 3.56 12.70
C LEU A 69 2.53 2.68 11.51
N GLY A 70 3.49 2.00 10.87
CA GLY A 70 3.27 1.14 9.72
C GLY A 70 2.69 1.86 8.50
N GLY A 71 2.82 3.18 8.40
CA GLY A 71 2.27 3.97 7.29
C GLY A 71 0.96 4.70 7.62
N PHE A 72 0.29 4.39 8.72
CA PHE A 72 -0.93 5.11 9.10
C PHE A 72 -0.66 6.50 9.66
N PRO A 73 -1.44 7.52 9.27
CA PRO A 73 -1.36 8.82 9.93
C PRO A 73 -1.75 8.74 11.40
N VAL A 74 -1.01 9.44 12.27
CA VAL A 74 -1.27 9.41 13.73
C VAL A 74 -2.66 9.94 14.06
N TRP A 75 -3.17 10.92 13.32
CA TRP A 75 -4.50 11.49 13.53
C TRP A 75 -5.61 10.44 13.38
N LEU A 76 -5.40 9.39 12.58
CA LEU A 76 -6.39 8.35 12.33
C LEU A 76 -6.76 7.60 13.62
N LYS A 77 -5.82 7.46 14.56
CA LYS A 77 -6.04 6.81 15.86
C LYS A 77 -7.10 7.53 16.72
N TYR A 78 -7.35 8.81 16.46
CA TYR A 78 -8.27 9.63 17.25
C TYR A 78 -9.64 9.79 16.61
N VAL A 79 -9.89 9.13 15.47
CA VAL A 79 -11.21 9.07 14.85
C VAL A 79 -12.15 8.25 15.76
N PRO A 80 -13.32 8.77 16.17
CA PRO A 80 -14.25 8.03 17.01
C PRO A 80 -14.65 6.68 16.40
N GLY A 81 -14.56 5.61 17.19
CA GLY A 81 -14.90 4.25 16.75
C GLY A 81 -13.84 3.55 15.90
N ILE A 82 -12.66 4.13 15.74
CA ILE A 82 -11.58 3.52 14.94
C ILE A 82 -10.98 2.28 15.60
N ALA A 83 -10.66 1.30 14.76
CA ALA A 83 -10.01 0.04 15.05
C ALA A 83 -9.29 -0.35 13.77
N PHE A 84 -7.98 -0.53 13.84
CA PHE A 84 -7.15 -0.76 12.66
C PHE A 84 -7.17 -2.22 12.23
N ARG A 85 -7.07 -2.44 10.91
CA ARG A 85 -6.88 -3.75 10.28
C ARG A 85 -7.93 -4.79 10.74
N THR A 86 -9.18 -4.37 10.80
CA THR A 86 -10.35 -5.22 11.09
C THR A 86 -11.55 -4.69 10.34
N ASP A 87 -12.63 -5.46 10.29
CA ASP A 87 -13.90 -5.02 9.73
C ASP A 87 -14.49 -3.89 10.58
N ASN A 88 -14.18 -2.64 10.21
CA ASN A 88 -14.61 -1.46 10.93
C ASN A 88 -15.00 -0.33 9.97
N GLU A 89 -16.24 0.15 10.07
CA GLU A 89 -16.82 1.12 9.15
C GLU A 89 -16.02 2.41 8.95
N PRO A 90 -15.38 3.02 9.98
CA PRO A 90 -14.55 4.21 9.78
C PRO A 90 -13.29 3.95 8.96
N PHE A 91 -12.77 2.71 8.90
CA PHE A 91 -11.52 2.43 8.18
C PHE A 91 -11.26 0.94 7.91
N LYS A 92 -11.08 0.59 6.63
CA LYS A 92 -10.74 -0.78 6.19
C LYS A 92 -9.68 -0.76 5.07
N ILE A 93 -8.37 -1.04 5.31
CA ILE A 93 -7.37 -1.15 4.21
C ILE A 93 -6.04 -1.91 4.62
N GLU A 94 -5.34 -2.64 3.72
CA GLU A 94 -4.50 -3.83 4.05
C GLU A 94 -3.00 -3.86 3.55
N ASN A 95 -2.11 -4.61 4.26
CA ASN A 95 -0.89 -5.29 3.76
C ASN A 95 -0.40 -6.41 4.74
N GLU A 96 0.02 -7.58 4.26
CA GLU A 96 0.43 -8.76 5.08
C GLU A 96 -0.63 -9.16 6.13
N TYR A 97 -1.87 -9.43 5.69
CA TYR A 97 -2.95 -9.74 6.63
C TYR A 97 -3.01 -11.14 7.17
N GLY A 98 -2.66 -12.17 6.38
CA GLY A 98 -3.02 -13.56 6.68
C GLY A 98 -2.76 -14.00 8.13
N PRO A 99 -1.60 -13.66 8.75
CA PRO A 99 -1.37 -13.93 10.17
C PRO A 99 -2.34 -13.21 11.12
N VAL A 100 -2.69 -11.94 10.85
CA VAL A 100 -3.65 -11.16 11.64
C VAL A 100 -5.06 -11.71 11.45
N GLU A 101 -5.43 -12.05 10.22
CA GLU A 101 -6.70 -12.70 9.91
C GLU A 101 -6.88 -13.98 10.72
N TRP A 102 -5.84 -14.83 10.76
CA TRP A 102 -5.86 -16.07 11.52
C TRP A 102 -6.13 -15.82 13.01
N GLU A 103 -5.53 -14.78 13.57
CA GLU A 103 -5.71 -14.41 14.98
C GLU A 103 -7.10 -13.86 15.29
N ILE A 104 -7.67 -13.03 14.40
CA ILE A 104 -8.96 -12.37 14.66
C ILE A 104 -10.16 -13.16 14.14
N GLY A 105 -9.96 -14.14 13.27
CA GLY A 105 -10.97 -15.09 12.81
C GLY A 105 -11.99 -14.49 11.82
N ALA A 106 -13.28 -14.69 12.08
CA ALA A 106 -14.35 -14.34 11.14
C ALA A 106 -14.40 -12.85 10.71
N PRO A 107 -14.16 -11.87 11.60
CA PRO A 107 -14.01 -10.46 11.21
C PRO A 107 -12.87 -10.23 10.20
N GLY A 108 -11.75 -10.96 10.35
CA GLY A 108 -10.62 -10.89 9.43
C GLY A 108 -11.00 -11.39 8.04
N LYS A 109 -11.66 -12.55 7.97
CA LYS A 109 -12.18 -13.12 6.72
C LYS A 109 -13.12 -12.18 5.96
N ALA A 110 -14.04 -11.53 6.69
CA ALA A 110 -14.97 -10.58 6.10
C ALA A 110 -14.22 -9.38 5.50
N TYR A 111 -13.24 -8.87 6.27
CA TYR A 111 -12.42 -7.75 5.87
C TYR A 111 -11.49 -8.06 4.68
N THR A 112 -10.87 -9.25 4.62
CA THR A 112 -10.06 -9.71 3.47
C THR A 112 -10.86 -9.72 2.18
N LYS A 113 -12.08 -10.29 2.23
CA LYS A 113 -12.98 -10.30 1.07
C LYS A 113 -13.40 -8.91 0.63
N TRP A 114 -13.75 -8.06 1.59
CA TRP A 114 -14.11 -6.67 1.31
C TRP A 114 -12.94 -5.92 0.66
N PHE A 115 -11.72 -6.08 1.17
CA PHE A 115 -10.55 -5.38 0.66
C PHE A 115 -10.22 -5.80 -0.77
N ALA A 116 -10.22 -7.11 -1.02
CA ALA A 116 -10.01 -7.65 -2.37
C ALA A 116 -11.06 -7.14 -3.37
N GLN A 117 -12.34 -7.17 -3.00
CA GLN A 117 -13.42 -6.67 -3.85
C GLN A 117 -13.29 -5.16 -4.11
N MET A 118 -12.98 -4.39 -3.07
CA MET A 118 -12.74 -2.94 -3.20
C MET A 118 -11.58 -2.67 -4.14
N ALA A 119 -10.42 -3.33 -3.95
CA ALA A 119 -9.25 -3.15 -4.79
C ALA A 119 -9.53 -3.48 -6.26
N VAL A 120 -10.16 -4.62 -6.54
CA VAL A 120 -10.54 -5.02 -7.92
C VAL A 120 -11.54 -4.05 -8.53
N SER A 121 -12.48 -3.51 -7.74
CA SER A 121 -13.48 -2.56 -8.22
C SER A 121 -12.91 -1.22 -8.69
N LEU A 122 -11.65 -0.91 -8.34
CA LEU A 122 -10.94 0.28 -8.82
C LEU A 122 -10.55 0.18 -10.30
N ASP A 123 -10.69 -1.01 -10.92
CA ASP A 123 -10.49 -1.26 -12.36
C ASP A 123 -9.19 -0.64 -12.91
N THR A 124 -8.07 -0.94 -12.23
CA THR A 124 -6.75 -0.38 -12.55
C THR A 124 -6.19 -0.90 -13.89
N GLY A 125 -6.83 -1.91 -14.50
CA GLY A 125 -6.38 -2.55 -15.73
C GLY A 125 -5.15 -3.46 -15.58
N VAL A 126 -4.67 -3.67 -14.35
CA VAL A 126 -3.52 -4.54 -14.03
C VAL A 126 -3.84 -5.47 -12.85
N PRO A 127 -3.16 -6.61 -12.70
CA PRO A 127 -3.38 -7.53 -11.59
C PRO A 127 -3.11 -6.88 -10.22
N TRP A 128 -3.83 -7.35 -9.22
CA TRP A 128 -3.56 -7.08 -7.81
C TRP A 128 -2.77 -8.25 -7.21
N ILE A 129 -2.13 -8.02 -6.06
CA ILE A 129 -1.41 -9.05 -5.31
C ILE A 129 -1.58 -8.77 -3.82
N MET A 130 -1.85 -9.80 -3.02
CA MET A 130 -1.72 -9.77 -1.56
C MET A 130 -0.57 -10.66 -1.11
N CYS A 131 0.30 -10.12 -0.26
CA CYS A 131 1.45 -10.86 0.28
C CYS A 131 1.08 -11.57 1.58
N LYS A 132 1.57 -12.81 1.76
CA LYS A 132 1.26 -13.69 2.90
C LYS A 132 -0.26 -13.83 3.15
N GLN A 133 -1.03 -13.93 2.08
CA GLN A 133 -2.47 -14.14 2.12
C GLN A 133 -2.80 -15.46 1.43
N GLU A 134 -2.94 -16.54 2.19
CA GLU A 134 -3.16 -17.89 1.63
C GLU A 134 -4.54 -18.06 1.01
N ASP A 135 -5.53 -17.30 1.48
CA ASP A 135 -6.92 -17.32 1.03
C ASP A 135 -7.32 -16.00 0.33
N ALA A 136 -6.36 -15.37 -0.37
CA ALA A 136 -6.66 -14.24 -1.25
C ALA A 136 -7.73 -14.65 -2.28
N PRO A 137 -8.85 -13.93 -2.38
CA PRO A 137 -9.92 -14.30 -3.29
C PRO A 137 -9.59 -13.85 -4.72
N ASP A 138 -9.89 -14.71 -5.70
CA ASP A 138 -9.80 -14.35 -7.12
C ASP A 138 -10.56 -13.03 -7.40
N PRO A 139 -10.04 -12.14 -8.28
CA PRO A 139 -8.82 -12.26 -9.09
C PRO A 139 -7.57 -11.59 -8.48
N ILE A 140 -7.47 -11.48 -7.15
CA ILE A 140 -6.27 -10.97 -6.46
C ILE A 140 -5.12 -11.99 -6.52
#